data_AF-G0QC98-F1
#
_entry.id   AF-G0QC98-F1
#
_cell.length_a   1.000
_cell.length_b   1.000
_cell.length_c   1.000
_cell.angle_alpha   90.00
_cell.angle_beta   90.00
_cell.angle_gamma   90.00
#
_symmetry.space_group_name_H-M   'P 1'
#
loop_
_entity.id
_entity.type
_entity.pdbx_description
1 polymer ?
#
loop_
_entity_poly.entity_id
_entity_poly.type
_entity_poly.pdbx_seq_one_letter_code
_entity_poly.pdbx_strand_id
1 'polypeptide(L)'
;MKADDVLHNIDAEFETMSHRPIHSIEEAAEVRSVDQQQIVKSVLMETQSGRRIHACVPGDREVSPTVFEDYALLPPKEVEDITGFEPGTVHPLSSELPHVIESRLFDREELCFTTGDREAAVKMEADEFKSVVEAMGFSFEIREVVEPSDSERQELLDTGIGEDSVLFVLNSGNLHRFRRISGHDPDAAITALREVERHGLELDHGELSKVLERAESSNHIQKLLESYSRNGELPQPNQESLDEVVQSVVEDNTDAVRDLRSGKESALNYLIGQVMQEMKGSADASEVEDTIRSEI
;
A
#
# COMPACT_ATOMS: atom_id res chain seq x y z
N MET A 1 -1.38 24.65 -18.50
CA MET A 1 -2.84 24.65 -18.77
C MET A 1 -3.51 24.62 -17.42
N LYS A 2 -4.66 25.27 -17.22
CA LYS A 2 -5.37 25.19 -15.93
C LYS A 2 -5.88 23.77 -15.69
N ALA A 3 -6.08 23.40 -14.43
CA ALA A 3 -6.43 22.02 -14.07
C ALA A 3 -7.79 21.60 -14.64
N ASP A 4 -8.79 22.47 -14.56
CA ASP A 4 -10.13 22.25 -15.14
C ASP A 4 -10.07 22.07 -16.66
N ASP A 5 -9.25 22.85 -17.36
CA ASP A 5 -9.03 22.65 -18.81
C ASP A 5 -8.41 21.28 -19.10
N VAL A 6 -7.42 20.84 -18.30
CA VAL A 6 -6.78 19.52 -18.45
C VAL A 6 -7.81 18.41 -18.23
N LEU A 7 -8.61 18.50 -17.18
CA LEU A 7 -9.62 17.50 -16.82
C LEU A 7 -10.72 17.39 -17.88
N HIS A 8 -11.21 18.52 -18.41
CA HIS A 8 -12.16 18.50 -19.54
C HIS A 8 -11.58 17.81 -20.77
N ASN A 9 -10.28 17.99 -21.07
CA ASN A 9 -9.66 17.40 -22.26
C ASN A 9 -9.54 15.87 -22.19
N ILE A 10 -9.56 15.30 -21.00
CA ILE A 10 -9.51 13.84 -20.78
C ILE A 10 -10.86 13.25 -20.35
N ASP A 11 -11.93 14.07 -20.37
CA ASP A 11 -13.29 13.67 -20.00
C ASP A 11 -13.38 13.09 -18.58
N ALA A 12 -12.62 13.67 -17.64
CA ALA A 12 -12.64 13.29 -16.23
C ALA A 12 -13.87 13.83 -15.50
N GLU A 13 -14.33 13.14 -14.46
CA GLU A 13 -15.43 13.58 -13.62
C GLU A 13 -14.95 14.53 -12.51
N PHE A 14 -15.44 15.78 -12.50
CA PHE A 14 -15.08 16.77 -11.47
C PHE A 14 -16.11 17.90 -11.35
N GLU A 15 -16.02 18.62 -10.25
CA GLU A 15 -16.75 19.86 -10.00
C GLU A 15 -15.79 21.04 -9.91
N THR A 16 -16.18 22.19 -10.46
CA THR A 16 -15.48 23.47 -10.25
C THR A 16 -16.19 24.34 -9.25
N MET A 17 -15.41 24.94 -8.36
CA MET A 17 -15.88 25.86 -7.33
C MET A 17 -15.24 27.23 -7.54
N SER A 18 -16.05 28.28 -7.65
CA SER A 18 -15.57 29.66 -7.65
C SER A 18 -15.62 30.25 -6.24
N HIS A 19 -14.57 30.97 -5.87
CA HIS A 19 -14.44 31.58 -4.56
C HIS A 19 -13.66 32.90 -4.60
N ARG A 20 -13.77 33.69 -3.54
CA ARG A 20 -12.90 34.87 -3.36
C ARG A 20 -11.42 34.45 -3.26
N PRO A 21 -10.45 35.34 -3.45
CA PRO A 21 -9.05 35.03 -3.18
C PRO A 21 -8.86 34.56 -1.74
N ILE A 22 -8.08 33.50 -1.58
CA ILE A 22 -7.79 32.87 -0.28
C ILE A 22 -6.31 33.06 0.05
N HIS A 23 -6.00 33.28 1.33
CA HIS A 23 -4.62 33.51 1.78
C HIS A 23 -4.09 32.45 2.75
N SER A 24 -4.92 31.51 3.20
CA SER A 24 -4.51 30.38 4.05
C SER A 24 -5.27 29.10 3.72
N ILE A 25 -4.76 27.96 4.19
CA ILE A 25 -5.36 26.65 3.93
C ILE A 25 -6.64 26.47 4.75
N GLU A 26 -6.68 27.00 5.96
CA GLU A 26 -7.86 27.04 6.82
C GLU A 26 -8.99 27.81 6.16
N GLU A 27 -8.70 29.00 5.61
CA GLU A 27 -9.69 29.79 4.87
C GLU A 27 -10.12 29.03 3.59
N ALA A 28 -9.21 28.30 2.94
CA ALA A 28 -9.56 27.51 1.77
C ALA A 28 -10.54 26.39 2.10
N ALA A 29 -10.30 25.67 3.20
CA ALA A 29 -11.16 24.62 3.71
C ALA A 29 -12.57 25.15 4.02
N GLU A 30 -12.66 26.27 4.74
CA GLU A 30 -13.95 26.91 5.07
C GLU A 30 -14.72 27.31 3.81
N VAL A 31 -14.07 28.03 2.90
CA VAL A 31 -14.70 28.57 1.69
C VAL A 31 -15.11 27.47 0.72
N ARG A 32 -14.34 26.39 0.65
CA ARG A 32 -14.62 25.23 -0.21
C ARG A 32 -15.49 24.18 0.49
N SER A 33 -15.84 24.38 1.77
CA SER A 33 -16.62 23.43 2.56
C SER A 33 -16.03 22.02 2.55
N VAL A 34 -14.69 21.94 2.66
CA VAL A 34 -13.92 20.68 2.72
C VAL A 34 -13.03 20.68 3.97
N ASP A 35 -12.58 19.51 4.39
CA ASP A 35 -11.51 19.42 5.38
C ASP A 35 -10.15 19.81 4.77
N GLN A 36 -9.24 20.36 5.57
CA GLN A 36 -7.89 20.71 5.09
C GLN A 36 -7.13 19.51 4.53
N GLN A 37 -7.40 18.31 5.06
CA GLN A 37 -6.80 17.05 4.62
C GLN A 37 -7.28 16.62 3.23
N GLN A 38 -8.41 17.14 2.76
CA GLN A 38 -8.91 16.91 1.40
C GLN A 38 -8.27 17.87 0.39
N ILE A 39 -7.62 18.94 0.85
CA ILE A 39 -6.95 19.88 -0.04
C ILE A 39 -5.61 19.27 -0.47
N VAL A 40 -5.41 19.07 -1.77
CA VAL A 40 -4.12 18.64 -2.32
C VAL A 40 -3.21 19.86 -2.48
N LYS A 41 -2.12 19.87 -1.71
CA LYS A 41 -1.03 20.83 -1.81
C LYS A 41 0.04 20.28 -2.76
N SER A 42 0.36 21.06 -3.78
CA SER A 42 1.34 20.73 -4.81
C SER A 42 2.64 21.49 -4.58
N VAL A 43 3.76 20.76 -4.44
CA VAL A 43 5.07 21.32 -4.11
C VAL A 43 6.15 20.73 -5.00
N LEU A 44 6.96 21.58 -5.64
CA LEU A 44 8.11 21.12 -6.42
C LEU A 44 9.38 21.21 -5.56
N MET A 45 10.17 20.15 -5.59
CA MET A 45 11.39 20.05 -4.79
C MET A 45 12.48 19.25 -5.51
N GLU A 46 13.72 19.43 -5.07
CA GLU A 46 14.90 18.69 -5.52
C GLU A 46 15.47 17.90 -4.34
N THR A 47 15.58 16.58 -4.48
CA THR A 47 16.17 15.70 -3.47
C THR A 47 17.69 15.88 -3.41
N GLN A 48 18.35 15.41 -2.34
CA GLN A 48 19.82 15.40 -2.29
C GLN A 48 20.46 14.56 -3.41
N SER A 49 19.73 13.57 -3.94
CA SER A 49 20.15 12.78 -5.09
C SER A 49 20.03 13.52 -6.44
N GLY A 50 19.56 14.77 -6.43
CA GLY A 50 19.40 15.63 -7.62
C GLY A 50 18.12 15.32 -8.42
N ARG A 51 17.20 14.53 -7.87
CA ARG A 51 15.91 14.26 -8.51
C ARG A 51 14.99 15.44 -8.26
N ARG A 52 14.40 15.98 -9.33
CA ARG A 52 13.31 16.96 -9.23
C ARG A 52 11.99 16.22 -9.24
N ILE A 53 11.14 16.52 -8.25
CA ILE A 53 9.87 15.84 -8.04
C ILE A 53 8.74 16.85 -7.84
N HIS A 54 7.53 16.41 -8.17
CA HIS A 54 6.29 17.10 -7.84
C HIS A 54 5.57 16.34 -6.72
N ALA A 55 5.67 16.83 -5.49
CA ALA A 55 5.01 16.22 -4.35
C ALA A 55 3.57 16.72 -4.22
N CYS A 56 2.63 15.79 -4.01
CA CYS A 56 1.24 16.06 -3.68
C CYS A 56 0.96 15.55 -2.26
N VAL A 57 0.60 16.45 -1.34
CA VAL A 57 0.34 16.13 0.08
C VAL A 57 -0.96 16.77 0.56
N PRO A 58 -1.58 16.30 1.66
CA PRO A 58 -2.69 16.99 2.30
C PRO A 58 -2.34 18.43 2.70
N GLY A 59 -3.32 19.33 2.68
CA GLY A 59 -3.11 20.77 2.87
C GLY A 59 -2.56 21.13 4.24
N ASP A 60 -2.96 20.41 5.27
CA ASP A 60 -2.49 20.55 6.65
C ASP A 60 -1.12 19.87 6.90
N ARG A 61 -0.49 19.30 5.87
CA ARG A 61 0.75 18.52 5.99
C ARG A 61 1.87 19.04 5.11
N GLU A 62 3.07 18.59 5.44
CA GLU A 62 4.30 18.87 4.70
C GLU A 62 5.11 17.58 4.54
N VAL A 63 5.86 17.50 3.44
CA VAL A 63 6.78 16.38 3.21
C VAL A 63 7.82 16.38 4.33
N SER A 64 7.92 15.26 5.05
CA SER A 64 8.90 15.07 6.11
C SER A 64 10.23 14.58 5.53
N PRO A 65 11.34 15.30 5.79
CA PRO A 65 12.68 14.80 5.45
C PRO A 65 13.04 13.48 6.16
N THR A 66 12.41 13.18 7.30
CA THR A 66 12.64 11.95 8.06
C THR A 66 11.95 10.75 7.42
N VAL A 67 10.72 10.94 6.91
CA VAL A 67 9.92 9.86 6.31
C VAL A 67 10.28 9.64 4.84
N PHE A 68 10.57 10.73 4.12
CA PHE A 68 10.89 10.69 2.70
C PHE A 68 12.41 10.59 2.47
N GLU A 69 13.05 11.73 2.23
CA GLU A 69 14.50 11.93 2.19
C GLU A 69 14.75 13.43 2.31
N ASP A 70 16.00 13.84 2.52
CA ASP A 70 16.35 15.26 2.52
C ASP A 70 16.11 15.89 1.13
N TYR A 71 15.46 17.05 1.12
CA TYR A 71 15.11 17.80 -0.08
C TYR A 71 15.26 19.31 0.12
N ALA A 72 15.28 20.05 -0.99
CA ALA A 72 15.16 21.50 -1.03
C ALA A 72 13.98 21.89 -1.93
N LEU A 73 13.16 22.84 -1.48
CA LEU A 73 12.08 23.39 -2.32
C LEU A 73 12.67 24.14 -3.53
N LEU A 74 12.05 23.99 -4.69
CA LEU A 74 12.46 24.76 -5.87
C LEU A 74 12.16 26.25 -5.68
N PRO A 75 13.04 27.16 -6.12
CA PRO A 75 12.79 28.60 -6.06
C PRO A 75 11.53 29.01 -6.86
N PRO A 76 10.80 30.06 -6.43
CA PRO A 76 9.55 30.49 -7.07
C PRO A 76 9.61 30.66 -8.59
N LYS A 77 10.70 31.26 -9.09
CA LYS A 77 10.90 31.47 -10.52
C LYS A 77 11.03 30.15 -11.28
N GLU A 78 11.72 29.18 -10.71
CA GLU A 78 11.89 27.86 -11.33
C GLU A 78 10.59 27.07 -11.31
N VAL A 79 9.81 27.19 -10.23
CA VAL A 79 8.44 26.64 -10.17
C VAL A 79 7.59 27.22 -11.29
N GLU A 80 7.62 28.54 -11.49
CA GLU A 80 6.87 29.20 -12.56
C GLU A 80 7.39 28.79 -13.96
N ASP A 81 8.70 28.69 -14.15
CA ASP A 81 9.31 28.24 -15.42
C ASP A 81 8.89 26.80 -15.78
N ILE A 82 8.71 25.93 -14.77
CA ILE A 82 8.31 24.51 -14.97
C ILE A 82 6.80 24.38 -15.14
N THR A 83 6.02 25.06 -14.31
CA THR A 83 4.57 24.82 -14.19
C THR A 83 3.72 25.81 -14.95
N GLY A 84 4.26 27.00 -15.23
CA GLY A 84 3.51 28.16 -15.70
C GLY A 84 2.68 28.85 -14.60
N PHE A 85 2.85 28.47 -13.33
CA PHE A 85 2.08 28.99 -12.21
C PHE A 85 2.98 29.50 -11.08
N GLU A 86 2.53 30.55 -10.40
CA GLU A 86 3.19 31.05 -9.19
C GLU A 86 3.01 30.04 -8.03
N PRO A 87 3.97 29.95 -7.09
CA PRO A 87 3.77 29.18 -5.87
C PRO A 87 2.46 29.55 -5.16
N GLY A 88 1.72 28.53 -4.73
CA GLY A 88 0.38 28.68 -4.14
C GLY A 88 -0.78 28.56 -5.14
N THR A 89 -0.51 28.63 -6.45
CA THR A 89 -1.48 28.28 -7.50
C THR A 89 -1.02 27.06 -8.31
N VAL A 90 0.07 26.42 -7.94
CA VAL A 90 0.50 25.15 -8.53
C VAL A 90 -0.55 24.09 -8.22
N HIS A 91 -0.94 23.31 -9.23
CA HIS A 91 -1.91 22.23 -9.12
C HIS A 91 -1.26 20.89 -9.52
N PRO A 92 -1.81 19.72 -9.12
CA PRO A 92 -1.16 18.44 -9.35
C PRO A 92 -0.82 18.18 -10.83
N LEU A 93 -1.69 18.60 -11.74
CA LEU A 93 -1.53 18.37 -13.18
C LEU A 93 -0.65 19.41 -13.91
N SER A 94 0.07 20.27 -13.18
CA SER A 94 0.77 21.42 -13.78
C SER A 94 2.20 21.14 -14.22
N SER A 95 2.72 19.91 -14.07
CA SER A 95 4.08 19.57 -14.51
C SER A 95 4.18 18.12 -14.98
N GLU A 96 5.19 17.81 -15.77
CA GLU A 96 5.54 16.44 -16.19
C GLU A 96 6.66 15.83 -15.32
N LEU A 97 7.03 16.48 -14.21
CA LEU A 97 8.02 15.93 -13.28
C LEU A 97 7.52 14.60 -12.69
N PRO A 98 8.43 13.70 -12.26
CA PRO A 98 8.03 12.55 -11.46
C PRO A 98 7.23 12.97 -10.23
N HIS A 99 6.04 12.41 -10.06
CA HIS A 99 5.16 12.72 -8.94
C HIS A 99 5.41 11.80 -7.75
N VAL A 100 5.34 12.37 -6.56
CA VAL A 100 5.27 11.62 -5.30
C VAL A 100 3.97 12.02 -4.63
N ILE A 101 3.03 11.10 -4.53
CA ILE A 101 1.68 11.37 -4.02
C ILE A 101 1.53 10.71 -2.66
N GLU A 102 1.22 11.51 -1.65
CA GLU A 102 0.97 11.02 -0.29
C GLU A 102 -0.23 10.07 -0.28
N SER A 103 -0.02 8.85 0.21
CA SER A 103 -1.03 7.78 0.18
C SER A 103 -2.29 8.13 0.97
N ARG A 104 -2.19 8.92 2.04
CA ARG A 104 -3.33 9.39 2.86
C ARG A 104 -4.34 10.27 2.11
N LEU A 105 -3.98 10.79 0.93
CA LEU A 105 -4.95 11.46 0.06
C LEU A 105 -6.03 10.47 -0.43
N PHE A 106 -5.67 9.21 -0.62
CA PHE A 106 -6.60 8.16 -1.07
C PHE A 106 -7.36 7.47 0.07
N ASP A 107 -7.18 7.93 1.32
CA ASP A 107 -8.06 7.59 2.45
C ASP A 107 -9.33 8.48 2.47
N ARG A 108 -9.40 9.47 1.59
CA ARG A 108 -10.53 10.40 1.47
C ARG A 108 -11.43 9.98 0.32
N GLU A 109 -12.73 10.23 0.47
CA GLU A 109 -13.69 10.07 -0.62
C GLU A 109 -13.38 11.13 -1.69
N GLU A 110 -13.37 12.41 -1.30
CA GLU A 110 -13.15 13.51 -2.22
C GLU A 110 -11.87 14.30 -1.92
N LEU A 111 -11.24 14.79 -2.99
CA LEU A 111 -10.09 15.67 -3.00
C LEU A 111 -10.43 17.02 -3.65
N CYS A 112 -9.70 18.06 -3.24
CA CYS A 112 -9.86 19.41 -3.75
C CYS A 112 -8.50 20.06 -4.02
N PHE A 113 -8.33 20.75 -5.15
CA PHE A 113 -7.10 21.49 -5.45
C PHE A 113 -7.37 22.73 -6.29
N THR A 114 -6.42 23.66 -6.33
CA THR A 114 -6.54 24.86 -7.17
C THR A 114 -6.60 24.50 -8.66
N THR A 115 -7.33 25.28 -9.44
CA THR A 115 -7.32 25.17 -10.91
C THR A 115 -6.03 25.74 -11.54
N GLY A 116 -5.15 26.39 -10.76
CA GLY A 116 -4.19 27.35 -11.30
C GLY A 116 -4.65 28.79 -11.17
N ASP A 117 -5.90 29.00 -10.73
CA ASP A 117 -6.48 30.31 -10.43
C ASP A 117 -6.57 30.53 -8.90
N ARG A 118 -6.41 31.79 -8.47
CA ARG A 118 -6.56 32.19 -7.06
C ARG A 118 -8.00 32.17 -6.58
N GLU A 119 -8.95 32.14 -7.51
CA GLU A 119 -10.39 32.27 -7.26
C GLU A 119 -11.18 31.02 -7.69
N ALA A 120 -10.50 29.93 -8.07
CA ALA A 120 -11.18 28.70 -8.46
C ALA A 120 -10.44 27.42 -8.05
N ALA A 121 -11.22 26.42 -7.66
CA ALA A 121 -10.76 25.09 -7.29
C ALA A 121 -11.54 24.00 -8.03
N VAL A 122 -10.90 22.86 -8.18
CA VAL A 122 -11.49 21.59 -8.60
C VAL A 122 -11.79 20.78 -7.35
N LYS A 123 -12.91 20.05 -7.37
CA LYS A 123 -13.25 18.99 -6.42
C LYS A 123 -13.58 17.73 -7.21
N MET A 124 -13.07 16.58 -6.78
CA MET A 124 -13.29 15.29 -7.44
C MET A 124 -13.07 14.12 -6.48
N GLU A 125 -13.57 12.94 -6.84
CA GLU A 125 -13.31 11.70 -6.10
C GLU A 125 -11.81 11.35 -6.10
N ALA A 126 -11.29 10.79 -5.01
CA ALA A 126 -9.88 10.43 -4.89
C ALA A 126 -9.46 9.33 -5.87
N ASP A 127 -10.36 8.36 -6.14
CA ASP A 127 -10.13 7.30 -7.12
C ASP A 127 -10.14 7.85 -8.56
N GLU A 128 -10.96 8.87 -8.84
CA GLU A 128 -10.94 9.58 -10.13
C GLU A 128 -9.64 10.39 -10.28
N PHE A 129 -9.18 11.06 -9.22
CA PHE A 129 -7.88 11.74 -9.22
C PHE A 129 -6.73 10.78 -9.54
N LYS A 130 -6.75 9.56 -8.99
CA LYS A 130 -5.78 8.51 -9.32
C LYS A 130 -5.84 8.16 -10.80
N SER A 131 -7.04 7.92 -11.33
CA SER A 131 -7.28 7.59 -12.73
C SER A 131 -6.78 8.69 -13.68
N VAL A 132 -6.96 9.95 -13.28
CA VAL A 132 -6.44 11.12 -14.00
C VAL A 132 -4.92 11.12 -14.03
N VAL A 133 -4.25 10.95 -12.88
CA VAL A 133 -2.78 10.91 -12.82
C VAL A 133 -2.23 9.80 -13.70
N GLU A 134 -2.86 8.62 -13.68
CA GLU A 134 -2.52 7.49 -14.56
C GLU A 134 -2.71 7.82 -16.04
N ALA A 135 -3.86 8.43 -16.41
CA ALA A 135 -4.19 8.80 -17.78
C ALA A 135 -3.24 9.84 -18.38
N MET A 136 -2.67 10.70 -17.53
CA MET A 136 -1.71 11.70 -17.98
C MET A 136 -0.35 11.13 -18.39
N GLY A 137 -0.02 9.91 -17.97
CA GLY A 137 1.20 9.21 -18.39
C GLY A 137 2.49 9.76 -17.80
N PHE A 138 2.44 10.59 -16.76
CA PHE A 138 3.63 10.98 -16.01
C PHE A 138 4.13 9.80 -15.15
N SER A 139 5.42 9.78 -14.84
CA SER A 139 5.93 8.89 -13.80
C SER A 139 5.38 9.32 -12.43
N PHE A 140 4.80 8.41 -11.66
CA PHE A 140 4.37 8.71 -10.29
C PHE A 140 4.56 7.51 -9.35
N GLU A 141 4.71 7.81 -8.06
CA GLU A 141 4.67 6.83 -6.97
C GLU A 141 3.67 7.30 -5.90
N ILE A 142 2.87 6.38 -5.36
CA ILE A 142 1.99 6.62 -4.20
C ILE A 142 2.68 6.02 -2.98
N ARG A 143 3.02 6.85 -1.99
CA ARG A 143 3.72 6.42 -0.77
C ARG A 143 3.52 7.39 0.37
N GLU A 144 3.88 6.97 1.57
CA GLU A 144 3.91 7.87 2.72
C GLU A 144 5.18 8.74 2.67
N VAL A 145 4.99 10.04 2.85
CA VAL A 145 6.02 11.08 2.87
C VAL A 145 5.83 12.11 3.98
N VAL A 146 4.72 12.04 4.73
CA VAL A 146 4.44 12.93 5.87
C VAL A 146 4.62 12.22 7.21
N GLU A 147 4.89 12.97 8.27
CA GLU A 147 4.96 12.41 9.63
C GLU A 147 3.59 11.86 10.07
N PRO A 148 3.53 10.64 10.62
CA PRO A 148 2.36 10.14 11.32
C PRO A 148 1.98 11.05 12.49
N SER A 149 0.68 11.31 12.63
CA SER A 149 0.14 12.04 13.76
C SER A 149 -0.17 11.14 14.96
N ASP A 150 -0.22 11.74 16.16
CA ASP A 150 -0.62 11.03 17.38
C ASP A 150 -2.02 10.40 17.26
N SER A 151 -2.92 11.03 16.50
CA SER A 151 -4.26 10.49 16.22
C SER A 151 -4.19 9.19 15.42
N GLU A 152 -3.29 9.09 14.44
CA GLU A 152 -3.13 7.88 13.61
C GLU A 152 -2.48 6.75 14.42
N ARG A 153 -1.54 7.10 15.31
CA ARG A 153 -1.02 6.15 16.29
C ARG A 153 -2.12 5.62 17.20
N GLN A 154 -2.96 6.51 17.74
CA GLN A 154 -4.04 6.12 18.62
C GLN A 154 -5.09 5.27 17.90
N GLU A 155 -5.46 5.63 16.66
CA GLU A 155 -6.35 4.84 15.80
C GLU A 155 -5.85 3.40 15.65
N LEU A 156 -4.56 3.20 15.39
CA LEU A 156 -3.98 1.85 15.30
C LEU A 156 -4.03 1.11 16.63
N LEU A 157 -3.71 1.77 17.76
CA LEU A 157 -3.81 1.16 19.08
C LEU A 157 -5.25 0.73 19.41
N ASP A 158 -6.24 1.52 18.98
CA ASP A 158 -7.66 1.24 19.19
C ASP A 158 -8.14 0.00 18.40
N THR A 159 -7.40 -0.46 17.39
CA THR A 159 -7.66 -1.75 16.72
C THR A 159 -7.28 -2.96 17.56
N GLY A 160 -6.53 -2.76 18.65
CA GLY A 160 -6.09 -3.83 19.56
C GLY A 160 -4.73 -4.44 19.22
N ILE A 161 -4.08 -4.03 18.14
CA ILE A 161 -2.72 -4.48 17.81
C ILE A 161 -1.69 -3.92 18.81
N GLY A 162 -0.62 -4.68 19.06
CA GLY A 162 0.45 -4.27 19.96
C GLY A 162 1.28 -3.09 19.43
N GLU A 163 1.95 -2.38 20.35
CA GLU A 163 2.82 -1.23 20.04
C GLU A 163 3.88 -1.52 18.96
N ASP A 164 4.48 -2.71 18.98
CA ASP A 164 5.47 -3.10 17.96
C ASP A 164 4.84 -3.21 16.55
N SER A 165 3.57 -3.60 16.47
CA SER A 165 2.80 -3.65 15.22
C SER A 165 2.40 -2.24 14.77
N VAL A 166 2.03 -1.36 15.70
CA VAL A 166 1.77 0.06 15.40
C VAL A 166 3.01 0.72 14.82
N LEU A 167 4.17 0.55 15.47
CA LEU A 167 5.45 1.10 14.98
C LEU A 167 5.81 0.52 13.60
N PHE A 168 5.57 -0.76 13.38
CA PHE A 168 5.76 -1.38 12.07
C PHE A 168 4.91 -0.72 10.99
N VAL A 169 3.60 -0.55 11.23
CA VAL A 169 2.68 0.05 10.24
C VAL A 169 3.11 1.48 9.90
N LEU A 170 3.38 2.29 10.92
CA LEU A 170 3.70 3.71 10.75
C LEU A 170 5.07 3.94 10.11
N ASN A 171 6.10 3.19 10.50
CA ASN A 171 7.46 3.44 10.04
C ASN A 171 7.76 2.80 8.68
N SER A 172 6.99 1.79 8.28
CA SER A 172 7.22 1.06 7.03
C SER A 172 6.32 1.54 5.89
N GLY A 173 5.59 2.65 6.09
CA GLY A 173 4.70 3.23 5.08
C GLY A 173 3.49 2.35 4.75
N ASN A 174 3.02 1.57 5.73
CA ASN A 174 1.96 0.58 5.56
C ASN A 174 0.59 1.06 6.08
N LEU A 175 0.44 2.31 6.53
CA LEU A 175 -0.81 2.80 7.14
C LEU A 175 -1.97 2.76 6.15
N HIS A 176 -1.80 3.30 4.96
CA HIS A 176 -2.84 3.27 3.91
C HIS A 176 -3.20 1.81 3.55
N ARG A 177 -2.21 0.92 3.43
CA ARG A 177 -2.45 -0.50 3.13
C ARG A 177 -3.22 -1.19 4.25
N PHE A 178 -2.84 -0.94 5.50
CA PHE A 178 -3.51 -1.48 6.68
C PHE A 178 -4.97 -1.00 6.78
N ARG A 179 -5.25 0.29 6.57
CA ARG A 179 -6.61 0.84 6.55
C ARG A 179 -7.50 0.18 5.51
N ARG A 180 -6.97 -0.06 4.30
CA ARG A 180 -7.72 -0.70 3.20
C ARG A 180 -8.09 -2.16 3.50
N ILE A 181 -7.38 -2.83 4.39
CA ILE A 181 -7.66 -4.21 4.83
C ILE A 181 -8.19 -4.30 6.26
N SER A 182 -8.59 -3.18 6.87
CA SER A 182 -9.08 -3.09 8.25
C SER A 182 -10.39 -3.84 8.51
N GLY A 183 -11.08 -4.31 7.45
CA GLY A 183 -12.24 -5.20 7.55
C GLY A 183 -11.90 -6.64 7.97
N HIS A 184 -10.62 -7.00 8.02
CA HIS A 184 -10.12 -8.30 8.46
C HIS A 184 -9.58 -8.24 9.90
N ASP A 185 -9.21 -9.41 10.44
CA ASP A 185 -8.54 -9.49 11.74
C ASP A 185 -7.23 -8.65 11.73
N PRO A 186 -7.04 -7.72 12.68
CA PRO A 186 -5.90 -6.82 12.68
C PRO A 186 -4.54 -7.54 12.78
N ASP A 187 -4.42 -8.59 13.60
CA ASP A 187 -3.18 -9.34 13.74
C ASP A 187 -2.85 -10.14 12.47
N ALA A 188 -3.88 -10.69 11.80
CA ALA A 188 -3.75 -11.29 10.47
C ALA A 188 -3.28 -10.26 9.42
N ALA A 189 -3.86 -9.07 9.41
CA ALA A 189 -3.46 -7.99 8.50
C ALA A 189 -1.99 -7.58 8.71
N ILE A 190 -1.55 -7.42 9.96
CA ILE A 190 -0.13 -7.15 10.27
C ILE A 190 0.77 -8.29 9.81
N THR A 191 0.37 -9.53 10.05
CA THR A 191 1.12 -10.70 9.60
C THR A 191 1.30 -10.69 8.08
N ALA A 192 0.23 -10.46 7.32
CA ALA A 192 0.28 -10.38 5.86
C ALA A 192 1.20 -9.26 5.37
N LEU A 193 1.10 -8.06 5.95
CA LEU A 193 1.96 -6.92 5.58
C LEU A 193 3.45 -7.20 5.86
N ARG A 194 3.77 -7.84 7.00
CA ARG A 194 5.14 -8.24 7.34
C ARG A 194 5.70 -9.25 6.34
N GLU A 195 4.91 -10.24 5.95
CA GLU A 195 5.34 -11.26 4.99
C GLU A 195 5.51 -10.69 3.58
N VAL A 196 4.62 -9.78 3.17
CA VAL A 196 4.77 -9.02 1.92
C VAL A 196 6.08 -8.26 1.90
N GLU A 197 6.43 -7.55 2.99
CA GLU A 197 7.69 -6.83 3.09
C GLU A 197 8.90 -7.78 3.14
N ARG A 198 8.80 -8.88 3.91
CA ARG A 198 9.84 -9.92 4.02
C ARG A 198 10.22 -10.49 2.66
N HIS A 199 9.24 -10.69 1.79
CA HIS A 199 9.40 -11.26 0.46
C HIS A 199 9.52 -10.22 -0.66
N GLY A 200 9.47 -8.92 -0.35
CA GLY A 200 9.53 -7.85 -1.34
C GLY A 200 8.40 -7.91 -2.37
N LEU A 201 7.19 -8.27 -1.93
CA LEU A 201 6.05 -8.50 -2.82
C LEU A 201 5.29 -7.21 -3.09
N GLU A 202 4.89 -7.03 -4.34
CA GLU A 202 3.96 -5.97 -4.75
C GLU A 202 2.57 -6.58 -4.87
N LEU A 203 1.78 -6.47 -3.79
CA LEU A 203 0.37 -6.85 -3.78
C LEU A 203 -0.50 -5.61 -3.63
N ASP A 204 -1.54 -5.54 -4.46
CA ASP A 204 -2.61 -4.55 -4.28
C ASP A 204 -3.55 -4.92 -3.11
N HIS A 205 -4.47 -4.01 -2.79
CA HIS A 205 -5.42 -4.21 -1.70
C HIS A 205 -6.34 -5.42 -1.92
N GLY A 206 -6.74 -5.70 -3.17
CA GLY A 206 -7.61 -6.82 -3.50
C GLY A 206 -6.91 -8.17 -3.39
N GLU A 207 -5.63 -8.24 -3.73
CA GLU A 207 -4.78 -9.43 -3.53
C GLU A 207 -4.54 -9.70 -2.05
N LEU A 208 -4.23 -8.66 -1.26
CA LEU A 208 -4.10 -8.77 0.19
C LEU A 208 -5.41 -9.23 0.84
N SER A 209 -6.55 -8.65 0.47
CA SER A 209 -7.85 -9.09 0.96
C SER A 209 -8.12 -10.56 0.63
N LYS A 210 -7.81 -11.03 -0.59
CA LYS A 210 -7.94 -12.46 -0.95
C LYS A 210 -7.08 -13.37 -0.08
N VAL A 211 -5.87 -12.94 0.30
CA VAL A 211 -5.02 -13.70 1.24
C VAL A 211 -5.71 -13.81 2.60
N LEU A 212 -6.21 -12.69 3.12
CA LEU A 212 -6.84 -12.63 4.44
C LEU A 212 -8.20 -13.34 4.51
N GLU A 213 -8.96 -13.36 3.41
CA GLU A 213 -10.22 -14.10 3.30
C GLU A 213 -10.03 -15.62 3.29
N ARG A 214 -8.89 -16.09 2.74
CA ARG A 214 -8.58 -17.51 2.59
C ARG A 214 -7.82 -18.08 3.77
N ALA A 215 -7.02 -17.27 4.44
CA ALA A 215 -6.16 -17.75 5.51
C ALA A 215 -6.97 -18.08 6.77
N GLU A 216 -6.73 -19.28 7.30
CA GLU A 216 -7.34 -19.74 8.56
C GLU A 216 -6.43 -19.50 9.77
N SER A 217 -5.16 -19.16 9.54
CA SER A 217 -4.16 -18.91 10.58
C SER A 217 -3.00 -18.06 10.05
N SER A 218 -2.19 -17.50 10.95
CA SER A 218 -0.95 -16.79 10.59
C SER A 218 0.03 -17.66 9.78
N ASN A 219 0.11 -18.96 10.06
CA ASN A 219 0.94 -19.89 9.29
C ASN A 219 0.40 -20.05 7.87
N HIS A 220 -0.93 -20.11 7.70
CA HIS A 220 -1.53 -20.17 6.37
C HIS A 220 -1.26 -18.88 5.57
N ILE A 221 -1.28 -17.70 6.20
CA ILE A 221 -0.89 -16.43 5.54
C ILE A 221 0.54 -16.53 4.98
N GLN A 222 1.48 -17.01 5.79
CA GLN A 222 2.88 -17.19 5.39
C GLN A 222 2.98 -18.10 4.16
N LYS A 223 2.34 -19.27 4.20
CA LYS A 223 2.33 -20.24 3.10
C LYS A 223 1.72 -19.67 1.81
N LEU A 224 0.61 -18.94 1.91
CA LEU A 224 -0.03 -18.31 0.75
C LEU A 224 0.89 -17.29 0.09
N LEU A 225 1.56 -16.44 0.88
CA LEU A 225 2.46 -15.41 0.37
C LEU A 225 3.80 -15.97 -0.11
N GLU A 226 4.31 -17.04 0.51
CA GLU A 226 5.47 -17.78 0.00
C GLU A 226 5.17 -18.43 -1.35
N SER A 227 3.99 -19.05 -1.50
CA SER A 227 3.54 -19.61 -2.78
C SER A 227 3.38 -18.51 -3.83
N TYR A 228 2.76 -17.38 -3.46
CA TYR A 228 2.64 -16.21 -4.34
C TYR A 228 4.01 -15.70 -4.79
N SER A 229 4.97 -15.59 -3.87
CA SER A 229 6.34 -15.19 -4.16
C SER A 229 7.02 -16.08 -5.21
N ARG A 230 6.76 -17.40 -5.18
CA ARG A 230 7.34 -18.36 -6.13
C ARG A 230 6.61 -18.39 -7.47
N ASN A 231 5.27 -18.31 -7.45
CA ASN A 231 4.43 -18.61 -8.60
C ASN A 231 3.86 -17.37 -9.30
N GLY A 232 3.91 -16.20 -8.64
CA GLY A 232 3.28 -14.96 -9.10
C GLY A 232 1.75 -14.94 -8.97
N GLU A 233 1.13 -15.99 -8.43
CA GLU A 233 -0.32 -16.10 -8.26
C GLU A 233 -0.64 -16.85 -6.96
N LEU A 234 -1.79 -16.55 -6.36
CA LEU A 234 -2.27 -17.29 -5.19
C LEU A 234 -2.70 -18.70 -5.59
N PRO A 235 -2.44 -19.72 -4.75
CA PRO A 235 -2.92 -21.07 -5.02
C PRO A 235 -4.44 -21.13 -5.14
N GLN A 236 -4.96 -22.12 -5.86
CA GLN A 236 -6.40 -22.26 -6.06
C GLN A 236 -7.11 -22.60 -4.74
N PRO A 237 -8.31 -22.05 -4.47
CA PRO A 237 -9.09 -22.40 -3.28
C PRO A 237 -9.37 -23.91 -3.25
N ASN A 238 -9.15 -24.56 -2.11
CA ASN A 238 -9.29 -26.01 -1.88
C ASN A 238 -8.20 -26.92 -2.50
N GLN A 239 -7.07 -26.37 -2.96
CA GLN A 239 -5.84 -27.15 -2.94
C GLN A 239 -5.24 -26.99 -1.54
N GLU A 240 -5.31 -28.04 -0.72
CA GLU A 240 -4.52 -28.08 0.51
C GLU A 240 -3.06 -27.78 0.14
N SER A 241 -2.46 -26.81 0.83
CA SER A 241 -1.06 -26.51 0.64
C SER A 241 -0.23 -27.73 1.05
N LEU A 242 0.94 -27.92 0.43
CA LEU A 242 1.84 -29.04 0.77
C LEU A 242 2.03 -29.15 2.28
N ASP A 243 2.23 -28.02 2.95
CA ASP A 243 2.49 -28.00 4.38
C ASP A 243 1.25 -28.32 5.23
N GLU A 244 0.02 -28.00 4.77
CA GLU A 244 -1.22 -28.43 5.45
C GLU A 244 -1.39 -29.93 5.34
N VAL A 245 -1.13 -30.49 4.15
CA VAL A 245 -1.14 -31.94 3.94
C VAL A 245 -0.05 -32.60 4.79
N VAL A 246 1.18 -32.06 4.79
CA VAL A 246 2.28 -32.58 5.63
C VAL A 246 1.90 -32.52 7.09
N GLN A 247 1.36 -31.40 7.58
CA GLN A 247 0.93 -31.27 8.98
C GLN A 247 -0.14 -32.31 9.33
N SER A 248 -1.18 -32.45 8.51
CA SER A 248 -2.23 -33.46 8.70
C SER A 248 -1.65 -34.88 8.71
N VAL A 249 -0.78 -35.21 7.76
CA VAL A 249 -0.13 -36.52 7.67
C VAL A 249 0.75 -36.78 8.89
N VAL A 250 1.51 -35.79 9.37
CA VAL A 250 2.38 -35.92 10.55
C VAL A 250 1.55 -36.13 11.82
N GLU A 251 0.45 -35.39 11.99
CA GLU A 251 -0.48 -35.53 13.11
C GLU A 251 -1.19 -36.89 13.11
N ASP A 252 -1.63 -37.39 11.95
CA ASP A 252 -2.33 -38.66 11.82
C ASP A 252 -1.41 -39.89 11.88
N ASN A 253 -0.10 -39.73 11.64
CA ASN A 253 0.87 -40.83 11.55
C ASN A 253 1.91 -40.80 12.67
N THR A 254 1.49 -40.56 13.91
CA THR A 254 2.37 -40.45 15.11
C THR A 254 3.38 -41.60 15.29
N ASP A 255 3.02 -42.85 14.97
CA ASP A 255 3.93 -43.99 15.03
C ASP A 255 5.06 -43.90 14.00
N ALA A 256 4.76 -43.45 12.78
CA ALA A 256 5.76 -43.25 11.73
C ALA A 256 6.69 -42.08 12.08
N VAL A 257 6.16 -41.00 12.67
CA VAL A 257 6.94 -39.87 13.18
C VAL A 257 7.89 -40.34 14.29
N ARG A 258 7.43 -41.19 15.22
CA ARG A 258 8.28 -41.77 16.27
C ARG A 258 9.39 -42.64 15.70
N ASP A 259 9.07 -43.48 14.71
CA ASP A 259 10.04 -44.32 14.01
C ASP A 259 11.09 -43.47 13.30
N LEU A 260 10.68 -42.39 12.61
CA LEU A 260 11.58 -41.46 11.93
C LEU A 260 12.53 -40.76 12.93
N ARG A 261 11.99 -40.24 14.04
CA ARG A 261 12.79 -39.63 15.13
C ARG A 261 13.79 -40.60 15.77
N SER A 262 13.50 -41.91 15.73
CA SER A 262 14.42 -42.96 16.19
C SER A 262 15.50 -43.34 15.16
N GLY A 263 15.55 -42.67 14.00
CA GLY A 263 16.56 -42.84 12.95
C GLY A 263 16.17 -43.82 11.85
N LYS A 264 14.90 -44.23 11.76
CA LYS A 264 14.44 -45.23 10.78
C LYS A 264 13.95 -44.55 9.49
N GLU A 265 14.87 -44.33 8.56
CA GLU A 265 14.60 -43.64 7.27
C GLU A 265 13.47 -44.27 6.43
N SER A 266 13.13 -45.55 6.62
CA SER A 266 11.98 -46.14 5.92
C SER A 266 10.64 -45.48 6.29
N ALA A 267 10.55 -44.85 7.46
CA ALA A 267 9.36 -44.11 7.88
C ALA A 267 9.17 -42.81 7.10
N LEU A 268 10.27 -42.17 6.67
CA LEU A 268 10.20 -40.96 5.84
C LEU A 268 9.58 -41.26 4.47
N ASN A 269 10.07 -42.32 3.80
CA ASN A 269 9.50 -42.75 2.51
C ASN A 269 8.00 -43.07 2.60
N TYR A 270 7.54 -43.58 3.75
CA TYR A 270 6.12 -43.81 3.99
C TYR A 270 5.34 -42.50 4.11
N LEU A 271 5.83 -41.54 4.90
CA LEU A 271 5.20 -40.22 5.05
C LEU A 271 5.16 -39.46 3.73
N ILE A 272 6.25 -39.45 2.95
CA ILE A 272 6.29 -38.88 1.59
C ILE A 272 5.19 -39.52 0.73
N GLY A 273 5.04 -40.84 0.81
CA GLY A 273 3.98 -41.56 0.07
C GLY A 273 2.56 -41.13 0.45
N GLN A 274 2.29 -40.89 1.74
CA GLN A 274 0.98 -40.40 2.19
C GLN A 274 0.69 -39.00 1.67
N VAL A 275 1.65 -38.08 1.81
CA VAL A 275 1.51 -36.69 1.33
C VAL A 275 1.31 -36.66 -0.19
N MET A 276 2.10 -37.42 -0.94
CA MET A 276 1.98 -37.51 -2.40
C MET A 276 0.61 -38.06 -2.84
N GLN A 277 0.00 -38.93 -2.04
CA GLN A 277 -1.31 -39.50 -2.32
C GLN A 277 -2.44 -38.47 -2.10
N GLU A 278 -2.41 -37.71 -1.00
CA GLU A 278 -3.36 -36.64 -0.74
C GLU A 278 -3.26 -35.50 -1.74
N MET A 279 -2.03 -35.12 -2.09
CA MET A 279 -1.73 -34.12 -3.12
C MET A 279 -2.05 -34.60 -4.54
N LYS A 280 -2.41 -35.89 -4.73
CA LYS A 280 -2.67 -36.50 -6.05
C LYS A 280 -1.53 -36.25 -7.05
N GLY A 281 -0.28 -36.21 -6.57
CA GLY A 281 0.91 -35.95 -7.36
C GLY A 281 1.12 -34.51 -7.82
N SER A 282 0.47 -33.52 -7.19
CA SER A 282 0.70 -32.09 -7.48
C SER A 282 1.98 -31.51 -6.86
N ALA A 283 2.64 -32.24 -5.95
CA ALA A 283 3.88 -31.83 -5.29
C ALA A 283 5.09 -32.64 -5.77
N ASP A 284 6.30 -32.07 -5.66
CA ASP A 284 7.55 -32.76 -5.93
C ASP A 284 8.01 -33.59 -4.71
N ALA A 285 8.52 -34.80 -4.93
CA ALA A 285 8.92 -35.69 -3.84
C ALA A 285 10.09 -35.15 -3.01
N SER A 286 11.00 -34.36 -3.61
CA SER A 286 12.09 -33.70 -2.90
C SER A 286 11.55 -32.58 -2.01
N GLU A 287 10.60 -31.80 -2.53
CA GLU A 287 9.96 -30.71 -1.76
C GLU A 287 9.17 -31.28 -0.56
N VAL A 288 8.44 -32.37 -0.78
CA VAL A 288 7.73 -33.10 0.29
C VAL A 288 8.70 -33.62 1.36
N GLU A 289 9.84 -34.18 0.96
CA GLU A 289 10.86 -34.66 1.89
C GLU A 289 11.40 -33.53 2.78
N ASP A 290 11.77 -32.40 2.16
CA ASP A 290 12.33 -31.26 2.86
C ASP A 290 11.32 -30.68 3.87
N THR A 291 10.05 -30.53 3.47
CA THR A 291 8.98 -30.05 4.36
C THR A 291 8.74 -30.99 5.55
N ILE A 292 8.68 -32.31 5.33
CA ILE A 292 8.51 -33.28 6.42
C ILE A 292 9.67 -33.20 7.42
N ARG A 293 10.90 -32.99 6.94
CA ARG A 293 12.08 -32.88 7.81
C ARG A 293 12.12 -31.57 8.60
N SER A 294 11.55 -30.49 8.07
CA SER A 294 11.44 -29.22 8.83
C SER A 294 10.35 -29.26 9.91
N GLU A 295 9.31 -30.06 9.72
CA GLU A 295 8.15 -30.15 10.64
C GLU A 295 8.41 -31.05 11.87
N ILE A 296 9.29 -32.05 11.76
CA ILE A 296 9.50 -33.12 12.76
C ILE A 296 10.73 -32.92 13.65
#